data_AF-A0A2D4IKY0-F1
#
_entry.id   AF-A0A2D4IKY0-F1
#
_cell.length_a   1.000
_cell.length_b   1.000
_cell.length_c   1.000
_cell.angle_alpha   90.00
_cell.angle_beta   90.00
_cell.angle_gamma   90.00
#
_symmetry.space_group_name_H-M   'P 1'
#
loop_
_entity.id
_entity.type
_entity.pdbx_description
1 polymer ?
#
loop_
_entity_poly.entity_id
_entity_poly.type
_entity_poly.pdbx_seq_one_letter_code
_entity_poly.pdbx_strand_id
1 'polypeptide(L)'
;QKGHLVNAPYVDNSYKWAGGGFVSTVGDLLKFGNAMLYSYQLGQVKNPAAGLLPGYLKPETIATMWTTVPSTRVSQESDWAYGMAWAIVEKKQECGHCKEQRHCAFHSGGAVGASSVLLILPEELSSGTPSGSYLVPPRGVVVTIICNMQSVHLDGIALKIAKEFEKDKLAQCSDQRLEKKYGSLSDYKPL
;
A
#
# COMPACT_ATOMS: atom_id res chain seq x y z
N GLN A 1 -4.37 26.14 -22.40
CA GLN A 1 -3.13 25.67 -23.08
C GLN A 1 -3.50 24.55 -24.04
N LYS A 2 -2.98 24.54 -25.26
CA LYS A 2 -3.47 23.76 -26.42
C LYS A 2 -3.06 22.27 -26.42
N GLY A 3 -3.20 21.54 -25.31
CA GLY A 3 -2.94 20.09 -25.26
C GLY A 3 -1.49 19.65 -25.59
N HIS A 4 -0.55 20.58 -25.68
CA HIS A 4 0.86 20.29 -25.95
C HIS A 4 1.63 20.10 -24.65
N LEU A 5 2.53 19.11 -24.63
CA LEU A 5 3.50 18.95 -23.56
C LEU A 5 4.48 20.12 -23.60
N VAL A 6 4.64 20.81 -22.47
CA VAL A 6 5.58 21.91 -22.30
C VAL A 6 6.49 21.62 -21.11
N ASN A 7 7.74 22.07 -21.18
CA ASN A 7 8.66 21.96 -20.06
C ASN A 7 8.12 22.76 -18.87
N ALA A 8 8.24 22.17 -17.68
CA ALA A 8 7.94 22.87 -16.44
C ALA A 8 8.92 24.04 -16.24
N PRO A 9 8.49 25.15 -15.63
CA PRO A 9 9.39 26.25 -15.34
C PRO A 9 10.46 25.81 -14.33
N TYR A 10 11.61 26.47 -14.37
CA TYR A 10 12.65 26.25 -13.38
C TYR A 10 12.12 26.60 -11.97
N VAL A 11 12.42 25.73 -11.00
CA VAL A 11 12.03 25.90 -9.61
C VAL A 11 13.24 25.70 -8.73
N ASP A 12 13.50 26.66 -7.87
CA ASP A 12 14.42 26.49 -6.76
C ASP A 12 13.69 25.81 -5.59
N ASN A 13 14.19 24.67 -5.14
CA ASN A 13 13.66 23.95 -3.97
C ASN A 13 14.54 24.11 -2.72
N SER A 14 15.59 24.95 -2.76
CA SER A 14 16.57 25.14 -1.69
C SER A 14 15.96 25.62 -0.35
N TYR A 15 14.80 26.28 -0.42
CA TYR A 15 14.09 26.85 0.74
C TYR A 15 12.93 25.96 1.26
N LYS A 16 12.70 24.78 0.67
CA LYS A 16 11.69 23.84 1.17
C LYS A 16 12.31 22.92 2.22
N TRP A 17 11.91 23.12 3.47
CA TRP A 17 12.37 22.30 4.59
C TRP A 17 11.19 21.52 5.19
N ALA A 18 11.40 20.23 5.41
CA ALA A 18 10.50 19.25 6.02
C ALA A 18 9.14 18.98 5.32
N GLY A 19 8.49 19.96 4.70
CA GLY A 19 7.18 19.81 4.04
C GLY A 19 7.22 19.45 2.55
N GLY A 20 8.39 19.49 1.93
CA GLY A 20 8.59 19.19 0.50
C GLY A 20 10.06 19.38 0.10
N GLY A 21 10.40 19.08 -1.16
CA GLY A 21 11.76 19.26 -1.69
C GLY A 21 12.67 18.01 -1.62
N PHE A 22 12.20 16.91 -1.01
CA PHE A 22 12.89 15.63 -1.12
C PHE A 22 12.83 15.10 -2.55
N VAL A 23 13.99 14.76 -3.10
CA VAL A 23 14.13 14.05 -4.38
C VAL A 23 14.42 12.59 -4.05
N SER A 24 13.65 11.68 -4.64
CA SER A 24 13.75 10.24 -4.37
C SER A 24 13.53 9.43 -5.64
N THR A 25 13.76 8.13 -5.56
CA THR A 25 13.49 7.18 -6.64
C THR A 25 12.31 6.29 -6.27
N VAL A 26 11.70 5.64 -7.28
CA VAL A 26 10.71 4.58 -7.07
C VAL A 26 11.23 3.52 -6.10
N GLY A 27 12.49 3.09 -6.27
CA GLY A 27 13.10 2.07 -5.43
C GLY A 27 13.21 2.47 -3.96
N ASP A 28 13.53 3.74 -3.68
CA ASP A 28 13.67 4.22 -2.30
C ASP A 28 12.30 4.41 -1.63
N LEU A 29 11.29 4.90 -2.36
CA LEU A 29 9.92 4.98 -1.86
C LEU A 29 9.32 3.59 -1.60
N LEU A 30 9.65 2.58 -2.42
CA LEU A 30 9.26 1.20 -2.16
C LEU A 30 9.92 0.63 -0.90
N LYS A 31 11.22 0.89 -0.68
CA LYS A 31 11.90 0.49 0.57
C LYS A 31 11.24 1.14 1.78
N PHE A 32 10.98 2.46 1.70
CA PHE A 32 10.30 3.20 2.76
C PHE A 32 8.90 2.60 3.03
N GLY A 33 8.06 2.44 2.02
CA GLY A 33 6.72 1.86 2.18
C GLY A 33 6.73 0.45 2.76
N ASN A 34 7.67 -0.40 2.33
CA ASN A 34 7.84 -1.75 2.89
C ASN A 34 8.31 -1.71 4.36
N ALA A 35 9.21 -0.78 4.73
CA ALA A 35 9.64 -0.61 6.11
C ALA A 35 8.49 -0.16 7.03
N MET A 36 7.62 0.73 6.55
CA MET A 36 6.41 1.16 7.29
C MET A 36 5.43 -0.01 7.44
N LEU A 37 5.16 -0.76 6.36
CA LEU A 37 4.29 -1.93 6.38
C LEU A 37 4.80 -3.02 7.32
N TYR A 38 6.10 -3.30 7.28
CA TYR A 38 6.75 -4.26 8.18
C TYR A 38 6.56 -3.85 9.65
N SER A 39 6.85 -2.59 9.96
CA SER A 39 6.69 -2.03 11.32
C SER A 39 5.24 -2.15 11.81
N TYR A 40 4.27 -1.91 10.93
CA TYR A 40 2.84 -2.01 11.24
C TYR A 40 2.42 -3.46 11.55
N GLN A 41 2.90 -4.41 10.75
CA GLN A 41 2.52 -5.81 10.90
C GLN A 41 3.18 -6.50 12.08
N LEU A 42 4.36 -6.05 12.52
CA LEU A 42 4.99 -6.60 13.72
C LEU A 42 4.08 -6.54 14.95
N GLY A 43 3.23 -5.51 15.08
CA GLY A 43 2.26 -5.40 16.17
C GLY A 43 1.03 -6.31 16.03
N GLN A 44 0.86 -6.94 14.87
CA GLN A 44 -0.28 -7.83 14.57
C GLN A 44 0.10 -9.32 14.64
N VAL A 45 1.39 -9.63 14.73
CA VAL A 45 1.89 -11.02 14.78
C VAL A 45 1.78 -11.55 16.22
N LYS A 46 0.84 -12.47 16.45
CA LYS A 46 0.64 -13.10 17.77
C LYS A 46 1.79 -14.02 18.21
N ASN A 47 2.43 -14.69 17.26
CA ASN A 47 3.55 -15.63 17.48
C ASN A 47 4.68 -15.31 16.49
N PRO A 48 5.57 -14.35 16.80
CA PRO A 48 6.67 -14.01 15.90
C PRO A 48 7.56 -15.22 15.67
N ALA A 49 7.91 -15.49 14.41
CA ALA A 49 8.90 -16.50 14.09
C ALA A 49 10.22 -16.13 14.80
N ALA A 50 10.96 -17.15 15.27
CA ALA A 50 12.29 -16.92 15.82
C ALA A 50 13.15 -16.19 14.78
N GLY A 51 13.73 -15.05 15.15
CA GLY A 51 14.63 -14.27 14.30
C GLY A 51 14.03 -13.05 13.59
N LEU A 52 12.77 -12.66 13.85
CA LEU A 52 12.26 -11.37 13.37
C LEU A 52 13.03 -10.20 14.01
N LEU A 53 13.50 -9.28 13.17
CA LEU A 53 14.22 -8.08 13.60
C LEU A 53 13.23 -6.93 13.90
N PRO A 54 13.63 -5.93 14.71
CA PRO A 54 12.82 -4.75 14.97
C PRO A 54 12.47 -3.98 13.68
N GLY A 55 11.29 -3.36 13.67
CA GLY A 55 10.88 -2.44 12.60
C GLY A 55 11.59 -1.08 12.69
N TYR A 56 11.48 -0.28 11.63
CA TYR A 56 12.00 1.09 11.61
C TYR A 56 11.32 1.99 12.64
N LEU A 57 10.01 1.77 12.85
CA LEU A 57 9.24 2.36 13.94
C LEU A 57 8.66 1.26 14.84
N LYS A 58 8.33 1.63 16.08
CA LYS A 58 7.55 0.76 16.96
C LYS A 58 6.16 0.49 16.35
N PRO A 59 5.61 -0.72 16.47
CA PRO A 59 4.30 -1.03 15.90
C PRO A 59 3.18 -0.12 16.40
N GLU A 60 3.23 0.26 17.69
CA GLU A 60 2.23 1.14 18.28
C GLU A 60 2.32 2.55 17.68
N THR A 61 3.52 3.01 17.32
CA THR A 61 3.74 4.31 16.69
C THR A 61 3.13 4.36 15.30
N ILE A 62 3.39 3.36 14.46
CA ILE A 62 2.83 3.36 13.10
C ILE A 62 1.33 3.08 13.09
N ALA A 63 0.83 2.25 14.01
CA ALA A 63 -0.61 2.10 14.22
C ALA A 63 -1.24 3.45 14.58
N THR A 64 -0.63 4.23 15.47
CA THR A 64 -1.10 5.58 15.80
C THR A 64 -1.05 6.52 14.59
N MET A 65 0.01 6.46 13.78
CA MET A 65 0.12 7.30 12.58
C MET A 65 -0.96 6.99 11.54
N TRP A 66 -1.40 5.73 11.46
CA TRP A 66 -2.44 5.27 10.53
C TRP A 66 -3.84 5.24 11.13
N THR A 67 -4.04 5.81 12.31
CA THR A 67 -5.37 6.05 12.88
C THR A 67 -5.95 7.34 12.30
N THR A 68 -7.20 7.28 11.85
CA THR A 68 -7.91 8.47 11.36
C THR A 68 -8.15 9.45 12.49
N VAL A 69 -7.94 10.74 12.22
CA VAL A 69 -8.24 11.81 13.17
C VAL A 69 -9.65 12.33 12.89
N PRO A 70 -10.52 12.49 13.91
CA PRO A 70 -11.85 13.06 13.72
C PRO A 70 -11.80 14.42 12.99
N SER A 71 -12.83 14.70 12.20
CA SER A 71 -12.98 15.96 11.45
C SER A 71 -11.94 16.22 10.36
N THR A 72 -11.13 15.24 9.98
CA THR A 72 -10.19 15.36 8.85
C THR A 72 -10.72 14.81 7.53
N ARG A 73 -11.96 14.30 7.52
CA ARG A 73 -12.65 13.90 6.29
C ARG A 73 -12.99 15.15 5.48
N VAL A 74 -12.63 15.14 4.19
CA VAL A 74 -12.90 16.25 3.26
C VAL A 74 -14.40 16.40 3.00
N SER A 75 -15.16 15.30 3.05
CA SER A 75 -16.62 15.27 2.94
C SER A 75 -17.18 14.01 3.62
N GLN A 76 -18.50 13.96 3.81
CA GLN A 76 -19.19 12.75 4.28
C GLN A 76 -19.04 11.57 3.31
N GLU A 77 -18.85 11.87 2.03
CA GLU A 77 -18.68 10.90 0.94
C GLU A 77 -17.22 10.46 0.74
N SER A 78 -16.27 11.11 1.40
CA SER A 78 -14.85 10.78 1.27
C SER A 78 -14.58 9.39 1.81
N ASP A 79 -14.03 8.53 0.95
CA ASP A 79 -13.59 7.17 1.32
C ASP A 79 -12.37 7.19 2.27
N TRP A 80 -11.74 8.35 2.49
CA TRP A 80 -10.53 8.49 3.31
C TRP A 80 -10.58 9.71 4.26
N ALA A 81 -9.76 9.64 5.30
CA ALA A 81 -9.50 10.70 6.29
C ALA A 81 -7.99 10.84 6.53
N TYR A 82 -7.54 11.90 7.20
CA TYR A 82 -6.13 12.02 7.55
C TYR A 82 -5.80 11.33 8.88
N GLY A 83 -4.70 10.58 8.88
CA GLY A 83 -3.93 10.26 10.08
C GLY A 83 -2.74 11.21 10.23
N MET A 84 -1.72 10.79 10.98
CA MET A 84 -0.51 11.60 11.15
C MET A 84 0.39 11.49 9.92
N ALA A 85 0.30 12.49 9.03
CA ALA A 85 1.06 12.57 7.78
C ALA A 85 0.73 11.46 6.76
N TRP A 86 -0.47 10.86 6.83
CA TRP A 86 -0.96 9.87 5.87
C TRP A 86 -2.45 10.12 5.58
N ALA A 87 -2.88 9.91 4.34
CA ALA A 87 -4.27 9.68 4.02
C ALA A 87 -4.60 8.21 4.27
N ILE A 88 -5.69 7.94 4.97
CA ILE A 88 -6.08 6.61 5.45
C ILE A 88 -7.49 6.29 4.95
N VAL A 89 -7.61 5.16 4.25
CA VAL A 89 -8.89 4.51 3.98
C VAL A 89 -9.13 3.51 5.09
N GLU A 90 -10.29 3.58 5.74
CA GLU A 90 -10.69 2.62 6.77
C GLU A 90 -11.32 1.38 6.13
N LYS A 91 -11.16 0.23 6.76
CA LYS A 91 -11.91 -0.95 6.33
C LYS A 91 -13.39 -0.72 6.62
N LYS A 92 -14.24 -0.84 5.60
CA LYS A 92 -15.69 -0.62 5.71
C LYS A 92 -16.44 -1.47 4.69
N GLN A 93 -17.48 -2.15 5.16
CA GLN A 93 -18.48 -2.79 4.32
C GLN A 93 -19.83 -2.67 5.01
N GLU A 94 -20.75 -1.91 4.41
CA GLU A 94 -22.05 -1.63 5.04
C GLU A 94 -23.05 -2.77 4.84
N CYS A 95 -22.98 -3.48 3.71
CA CYS A 95 -23.87 -4.58 3.38
C CYS A 95 -23.14 -5.72 2.67
N GLY A 96 -23.67 -6.95 2.75
CA GLY A 96 -23.01 -8.18 2.25
C GLY A 96 -22.70 -8.23 0.74
N HIS A 97 -23.20 -7.28 -0.05
CA HIS A 97 -22.91 -7.13 -1.48
C HIS A 97 -22.55 -5.69 -1.89
N CYS A 98 -22.31 -4.82 -0.90
CA CYS A 98 -21.89 -3.45 -1.12
C CYS A 98 -20.38 -3.38 -1.43
N LYS A 99 -19.91 -2.20 -1.85
CA LYS A 99 -18.48 -1.90 -1.98
C LYS A 99 -17.75 -2.24 -0.68
N GLU A 100 -16.82 -3.18 -0.78
CA GLU A 100 -15.86 -3.45 0.29
C GLU A 100 -14.68 -2.48 0.18
N GLN A 101 -14.58 -1.57 1.15
CA GLN A 101 -13.42 -0.73 1.34
C GLN A 101 -12.41 -1.49 2.19
N ARG A 102 -11.18 -1.56 1.68
CA ARG A 102 -10.05 -2.16 2.38
C ARG A 102 -9.21 -1.08 3.03
N HIS A 103 -8.67 -1.41 4.20
CA HIS A 103 -7.74 -0.52 4.87
C HIS A 103 -6.50 -0.30 4.00
N CYS A 104 -6.17 0.95 3.72
CA CYS A 104 -4.92 1.33 3.09
C CYS A 104 -4.43 2.69 3.59
N ALA A 105 -3.12 2.91 3.53
CA ALA A 105 -2.47 4.17 3.85
C ALA A 105 -1.76 4.68 2.61
N PHE A 106 -1.90 5.97 2.30
CA PHE A 106 -1.24 6.57 1.15
C PHE A 106 -0.85 8.02 1.38
N HIS A 107 0.05 8.53 0.55
CA HIS A 107 0.42 9.94 0.52
C HIS A 107 0.69 10.35 -0.93
N SER A 108 0.10 11.48 -1.35
CA SER A 108 0.37 12.09 -2.64
C SER A 108 1.48 13.13 -2.52
N GLY A 109 2.21 13.36 -3.61
CA GLY A 109 3.24 14.39 -3.70
C GLY A 109 3.02 15.24 -4.93
N GLY A 110 2.99 16.56 -4.76
CA GLY A 110 2.88 17.52 -5.85
C GLY A 110 4.12 18.39 -5.90
N ALA A 111 4.69 18.54 -7.10
CA ALA A 111 5.73 19.51 -7.39
C ALA A 111 5.49 20.17 -8.74
N VAL A 112 6.18 21.27 -9.00
CA VAL A 112 6.13 21.91 -10.33
C VAL A 112 6.67 20.91 -11.36
N GLY A 113 5.85 20.59 -12.36
CA GLY A 113 6.17 19.60 -13.39
C GLY A 113 6.09 18.13 -12.97
N ALA A 114 5.69 17.79 -11.74
CA ALA A 114 5.68 16.40 -11.29
C ALA A 114 4.56 16.07 -10.30
N SER A 115 4.12 14.82 -10.32
CA SER A 115 3.16 14.24 -9.37
C SER A 115 3.66 12.87 -8.95
N SER A 116 3.39 12.50 -7.70
CA SER A 116 3.73 11.19 -7.15
C SER A 116 2.68 10.67 -6.19
N VAL A 117 2.70 9.36 -5.96
CA VAL A 117 1.96 8.71 -4.89
C VAL A 117 2.76 7.56 -4.31
N LEU A 118 2.64 7.35 -3.01
CA LEU A 118 3.00 6.11 -2.33
C LEU A 118 1.74 5.57 -1.68
N LEU A 119 1.36 4.33 -2.01
CA LEU A 119 0.20 3.64 -1.46
C LEU A 119 0.65 2.30 -0.88
N ILE A 120 0.16 2.00 0.32
CA ILE A 120 0.41 0.77 1.04
C ILE A 120 -0.95 0.10 1.29
N LEU A 121 -1.13 -1.09 0.72
CA LEU A 121 -2.28 -1.96 0.92
C LEU A 121 -1.82 -3.19 1.74
N PRO A 122 -2.01 -3.18 3.07
CA PRO A 122 -1.70 -4.35 3.90
C PRO A 122 -2.54 -5.57 3.49
N GLU A 123 -1.93 -6.75 3.52
CA GLU A 123 -2.68 -8.00 3.36
C GLU A 123 -3.57 -8.23 4.58
N GLU A 124 -4.81 -8.67 4.36
CA GLU A 124 -5.70 -9.03 5.46
C GLU A 124 -5.26 -10.35 6.11
N LEU A 125 -5.09 -10.31 7.42
CA LEU A 125 -4.88 -11.51 8.21
C LEU A 125 -6.22 -12.23 8.35
N SER A 126 -6.48 -13.20 7.47
CA SER A 126 -7.67 -14.04 7.57
C SER A 126 -7.71 -14.79 8.89
N SER A 127 -8.86 -14.78 9.56
CA SER A 127 -9.17 -15.55 10.77
C SER A 127 -9.05 -17.07 10.58
N GLY A 128 -8.95 -17.55 9.34
CA GLY A 128 -8.76 -18.96 8.96
C GLY A 128 -7.31 -19.36 8.69
N THR A 129 -6.33 -18.53 9.00
CA THR A 129 -4.91 -18.91 8.89
C THR A 129 -4.66 -20.05 9.88
N PRO A 130 -4.26 -21.27 9.44
CA PRO A 130 -4.04 -22.39 10.34
C PRO A 130 -3.03 -21.98 11.41
N SER A 131 -3.28 -22.37 12.65
CA SER A 131 -2.55 -21.96 13.87
C SER A 131 -1.05 -22.36 13.93
N GLY A 132 -0.40 -22.62 12.79
CA GLY A 132 0.99 -23.00 12.66
C GLY A 132 1.72 -22.45 11.42
N SER A 133 1.12 -21.59 10.58
CA SER A 133 1.88 -20.93 9.52
C SER A 133 2.63 -19.72 10.07
N TYR A 134 3.97 -19.76 10.03
CA TYR A 134 4.80 -18.60 10.33
C TYR A 134 4.53 -17.50 9.32
N LEU A 135 3.90 -16.42 9.76
CA LEU A 135 3.70 -15.24 8.94
C LEU A 135 5.00 -14.43 8.92
N VAL A 136 5.57 -14.26 7.73
CA VAL A 136 6.77 -13.45 7.52
C VAL A 136 6.35 -12.09 6.95
N PRO A 137 6.33 -11.01 7.75
CA PRO A 137 6.11 -9.65 7.24
C PRO A 137 7.33 -9.17 6.41
N PRO A 138 7.17 -8.18 5.51
CA PRO A 138 5.92 -7.48 5.20
C PRO A 138 5.05 -8.25 4.21
N ARG A 139 3.72 -8.20 4.39
CA ARG A 139 2.71 -8.84 3.55
C ARG A 139 1.69 -7.82 3.06
N GLY A 140 1.54 -7.68 1.75
CA GLY A 140 0.63 -6.72 1.14
C GLY A 140 1.20 -6.24 -0.18
N VAL A 141 0.67 -5.14 -0.69
CA VAL A 141 1.15 -4.50 -1.91
C VAL A 141 1.51 -3.06 -1.62
N VAL A 142 2.75 -2.68 -1.96
CA VAL A 142 3.21 -1.29 -1.93
C VAL A 142 3.34 -0.82 -3.37
N VAL A 143 2.65 0.27 -3.70
CA VAL A 143 2.66 0.88 -5.03
C VAL A 143 3.21 2.28 -4.91
N THR A 144 4.18 2.63 -5.76
CA THR A 144 4.60 4.02 -5.92
C THR A 144 4.64 4.39 -7.39
N ILE A 145 4.22 5.61 -7.69
CA ILE A 145 4.23 6.18 -9.04
C ILE A 145 4.86 7.56 -8.92
N ILE A 146 5.82 7.85 -9.79
CA ILE A 146 6.40 9.18 -9.97
C ILE A 146 6.26 9.50 -11.45
N CYS A 147 5.65 10.64 -11.80
CA CYS A 147 5.54 11.08 -13.17
C CYS A 147 5.92 12.55 -13.33
N ASN A 148 6.48 12.87 -14.49
CA ASN A 148 6.82 14.23 -14.94
C ASN A 148 5.59 14.96 -15.52
N MET A 149 4.46 14.87 -14.82
CA MET A 149 3.23 15.59 -15.14
C MET A 149 2.72 16.29 -13.88
N GLN A 150 2.33 17.55 -14.02
CA GLN A 150 1.83 18.36 -12.90
C GLN A 150 0.32 18.15 -12.70
N SER A 151 -0.13 18.25 -11.45
CA SER A 151 -1.55 18.23 -11.07
C SER A 151 -2.29 16.94 -11.48
N VAL A 152 -1.61 15.79 -11.37
CA VAL A 152 -2.20 14.47 -11.67
C VAL A 152 -2.58 13.76 -10.36
N HIS A 153 -3.83 13.32 -10.27
CA HIS A 153 -4.32 12.50 -9.16
C HIS A 153 -4.01 11.03 -9.44
N LEU A 154 -3.12 10.43 -8.63
CA LEU A 154 -2.57 9.09 -8.87
C LEU A 154 -3.04 8.04 -7.87
N ASP A 155 -3.73 8.44 -6.80
CA ASP A 155 -4.23 7.58 -5.72
C ASP A 155 -5.20 6.50 -6.23
N GLY A 156 -6.17 6.88 -7.07
CA GLY A 156 -7.13 5.93 -7.65
C GLY A 156 -6.49 4.88 -8.55
N ILE A 157 -5.47 5.23 -9.33
CA ILE A 157 -4.76 4.26 -10.17
C ILE A 157 -3.79 3.39 -9.36
N ALA A 158 -3.11 3.96 -8.36
CA ALA A 158 -2.27 3.19 -7.44
C ALA A 158 -3.08 2.13 -6.68
N LEU A 159 -4.30 2.47 -6.24
CA LEU A 159 -5.20 1.51 -5.57
C LEU A 159 -5.66 0.40 -6.52
N LYS A 160 -5.99 0.73 -7.78
CA LYS A 160 -6.34 -0.28 -8.79
C LYS A 160 -5.18 -1.25 -9.05
N ILE A 161 -3.97 -0.73 -9.24
CA ILE A 161 -2.75 -1.54 -9.39
C ILE A 161 -2.58 -2.45 -8.17
N ALA A 162 -2.66 -1.90 -6.95
CA ALA A 162 -2.51 -2.68 -5.73
C ALA A 162 -3.49 -3.86 -5.65
N LYS A 163 -4.76 -3.62 -6.02
CA LYS A 163 -5.80 -4.65 -6.07
C LYS A 163 -5.55 -5.71 -7.13
N GLU A 164 -5.06 -5.35 -8.31
CA GLU A 164 -4.74 -6.34 -9.36
C GLU A 164 -3.58 -7.25 -8.95
N PHE A 165 -2.51 -6.70 -8.37
CA PHE A 165 -1.39 -7.51 -7.86
C PHE A 165 -1.79 -8.43 -6.71
N GLU A 166 -2.72 -7.99 -5.87
CA GLU A 166 -3.25 -8.84 -4.81
C GLU A 166 -4.11 -9.98 -5.35
N LYS A 167 -4.98 -9.72 -6.34
CA LYS A 167 -5.76 -10.77 -7.02
C LYS A 167 -4.84 -11.81 -7.66
N ASP A 168 -3.80 -11.36 -8.36
CA ASP A 168 -2.81 -12.24 -8.99
C ASP A 168 -2.11 -13.13 -7.96
N LYS A 169 -1.66 -12.55 -6.84
CA LYS A 169 -1.09 -13.31 -5.72
C LYS A 169 -2.06 -14.37 -5.18
N LEU A 170 -3.34 -14.03 -5.02
CA LEU A 170 -4.36 -14.96 -4.53
C LEU A 170 -4.62 -16.10 -5.52
N ALA A 171 -4.66 -15.80 -6.82
CA ALA A 171 -4.81 -16.80 -7.88
C ALA A 171 -3.65 -17.80 -7.91
N GLN A 172 -2.41 -17.29 -7.83
CA GLN A 172 -1.21 -18.14 -7.74
C GLN A 172 -1.23 -19.04 -6.49
N CYS A 173 -1.73 -18.53 -5.36
CA CYS A 173 -1.85 -19.30 -4.12
C CYS A 173 -2.92 -20.40 -4.22
N SER A 174 -4.05 -20.14 -4.90
CA SER A 174 -5.05 -21.18 -5.16
C SER A 174 -4.52 -22.26 -6.09
N ASP A 175 -3.78 -21.89 -7.13
CA ASP A 175 -3.21 -22.84 -8.09
C ASP A 175 -2.18 -23.75 -7.41
N GLN A 176 -1.25 -23.18 -6.63
CA GLN A 176 -0.30 -23.97 -5.83
C GLN A 176 -0.98 -24.92 -4.83
N ARG A 177 -2.15 -24.53 -4.29
CA ARG A 177 -2.93 -25.37 -3.38
C ARG A 177 -3.63 -26.51 -4.11
N LEU A 178 -4.10 -26.26 -5.33
CA LEU A 178 -4.68 -27.28 -6.20
C LEU A 178 -3.62 -28.27 -6.66
N GLU A 179 -2.46 -27.80 -7.11
CA GLU A 179 -1.32 -28.66 -7.48
C GLU A 179 -0.86 -29.54 -6.31
N LYS A 180 -0.74 -28.99 -5.10
CA LYS A 180 -0.41 -29.80 -3.91
C LYS A 180 -1.47 -30.84 -3.55
N LYS A 181 -2.73 -30.60 -3.90
CA LYS A 181 -3.85 -31.51 -3.55
C LYS A 181 -4.10 -32.57 -4.61
N TYR A 182 -3.86 -32.27 -5.88
CA TYR A 182 -4.23 -33.11 -7.02
C TYR A 182 -3.05 -33.56 -7.90
N GLY A 183 -1.81 -33.15 -7.58
CA GLY A 183 -0.63 -33.36 -8.42
C GLY A 183 -0.54 -32.32 -9.53
N SER A 184 0.64 -32.15 -10.14
CA SER A 184 0.80 -31.27 -11.30
C SER A 184 0.22 -31.94 -12.55
N LEU A 185 -0.36 -31.18 -13.47
CA LEU A 185 -0.84 -31.70 -14.76
C LEU A 185 0.29 -32.35 -15.59
N SER A 186 1.54 -31.99 -15.34
CA SER A 186 2.73 -32.63 -15.94
C SER A 186 3.07 -34.00 -15.33
N ASP A 187 2.53 -34.34 -14.16
CA ASP A 187 2.73 -35.65 -13.50
C ASP A 187 1.88 -36.74 -14.15
N TYR A 188 0.83 -36.35 -14.90
CA TYR A 188 0.01 -37.27 -15.66
C TYR A 188 0.62 -37.48 -17.04
N LYS A 189 1.23 -38.66 -17.26
CA LYS A 189 1.69 -39.07 -18.60
C LYS A 189 0.48 -39.18 -19.54
N PRO A 190 0.57 -38.65 -20.77
CA PRO A 190 -0.44 -38.94 -21.79
C PRO A 190 -0.48 -40.45 -22.05
N LEU A 191 -1.70 -40.98 -22.17
CA LEU A 191 -2.01 -42.37 -22.50
C LEU A 191 -1.41 -42.78 -23.84
#